data_AF-A0A1V6C422-F1
#
_entry.id   AF-A0A1V6C422-F1
#
_cell.length_a   1.000
_cell.length_b   1.000
_cell.length_c   1.000
_cell.angle_alpha   90.00
_cell.angle_beta   90.00
_cell.angle_gamma   90.00
#
_symmetry.space_group_name_H-M   'P 1'
#
loop_
_entity.id
_entity.type
_entity.pdbx_description
1 polymer ?
#
loop_
_entity_poly.entity_id
_entity_poly.type
_entity_poly.pdbx_seq_one_letter_code
_entity_poly.pdbx_strand_id
1 'polypeptide(L)'
;MPRAEEARDIIVRFVRDHGGTCDVIPIYRTALPKNIVPLTSKPDIITFTSSSTVKNFVTLYGKKTLGKMVIASIGPVTTKTINSLGLTVHIEAERYDIPGLVEAILEYVKPVPVTHNR
;
A
#
# COMPACT_ATOMS: atom_id res chain seq x y z
N MET A 1 5.82 24.76 3.87
CA MET A 1 4.98 23.58 3.57
C MET A 1 5.19 22.51 4.63
N PRO A 2 4.31 22.47 5.65
CA PRO A 2 4.25 21.38 6.62
C PRO A 2 3.92 20.04 5.94
N ARG A 3 4.70 18.99 6.19
CA ARG A 3 4.48 17.67 5.57
C ARG A 3 5.12 16.52 6.35
N ALA A 4 4.85 15.27 5.93
CA ALA A 4 5.64 14.11 6.36
C ALA A 4 7.10 14.22 5.89
N GLU A 5 8.04 13.73 6.69
CA GLU A 5 9.48 13.68 6.37
C GLU A 5 9.77 13.02 5.00
N GLU A 6 9.09 11.92 4.66
CA GLU A 6 9.31 11.17 3.40
C GLU A 6 8.41 11.60 2.23
N ALA A 7 7.66 12.69 2.35
CA ALA A 7 6.69 13.05 1.32
C ALA A 7 7.40 13.56 0.04
N ARG A 8 6.90 13.16 -1.14
CA ARG A 8 7.50 13.43 -2.46
C ARG A 8 7.59 14.90 -2.82
N ASP A 9 8.71 15.38 -3.34
CA ASP A 9 8.93 16.80 -3.68
C ASP A 9 8.22 17.31 -4.95
N ILE A 10 7.26 16.57 -5.50
CA ILE A 10 6.59 16.95 -6.76
C ILE A 10 5.96 18.34 -6.69
N ILE A 11 5.30 18.68 -5.58
CA ILE A 11 4.69 20.00 -5.37
C ILE A 11 5.75 21.08 -5.13
N VAL A 12 6.80 20.76 -4.36
CA VAL A 12 7.90 21.70 -4.05
C VAL A 12 8.62 22.09 -5.33
N ARG A 13 8.94 21.11 -6.18
CA ARG A 13 9.56 21.32 -7.49
C ARG A 13 8.66 22.15 -8.38
N PHE A 14 7.39 21.76 -8.51
CA PHE A 14 6.42 22.50 -9.31
C PHE A 14 6.37 24.00 -8.93
N VAL A 15 6.27 24.32 -7.64
CA VAL A 15 6.23 25.72 -7.18
C VAL A 15 7.50 26.48 -7.55
N ARG A 16 8.68 25.86 -7.35
CA ARG A 16 9.98 26.47 -7.66
C ARG A 16 10.19 26.66 -9.16
N ASP A 17 9.79 25.68 -9.96
CA ASP A 17 9.89 25.71 -11.42
C ASP A 17 9.02 26.82 -12.03
N HIS A 18 8.00 27.31 -11.30
CA HIS A 18 7.12 28.41 -11.70
C HIS A 18 7.48 29.74 -10.99
N GLY A 19 8.71 29.88 -10.49
CA GLY A 19 9.22 31.13 -9.90
C GLY A 19 8.76 31.40 -8.46
N GLY A 20 8.03 30.48 -7.83
CA GLY A 20 7.64 30.58 -6.44
C GLY A 20 8.71 30.08 -5.47
N THR A 21 8.61 30.48 -4.20
CA THR A 21 9.40 29.89 -3.11
C THR A 21 8.56 28.89 -2.32
N CYS A 22 9.21 27.83 -1.83
CA CYS A 22 8.54 26.82 -1.02
C CYS A 22 9.53 26.21 -0.01
N ASP A 23 9.36 26.58 1.26
CA ASP A 23 10.10 26.00 2.36
C ASP A 23 9.46 24.68 2.80
N VAL A 24 10.27 23.64 3.00
CA VAL A 24 9.79 22.34 3.46
C VAL A 24 9.95 22.25 4.96
N ILE A 25 8.87 21.95 5.68
CA ILE A 25 8.87 21.83 7.14
C ILE A 25 8.34 20.42 7.49
N PRO A 26 9.22 19.43 7.73
CA PRO A 26 8.79 18.12 8.21
C PRO A 26 8.14 18.25 9.59
N ILE A 27 6.89 17.81 9.73
CA ILE A 27 6.13 17.90 10.99
C ILE A 27 5.82 16.53 11.62
N TYR A 28 6.00 15.45 10.87
CA TYR A 28 5.91 14.09 11.39
C TYR A 28 6.71 13.11 10.53
N ARG A 29 7.04 11.94 11.09
CA ARG A 29 7.66 10.82 10.37
C ARG A 29 6.99 9.51 10.74
N THR A 30 6.97 8.57 9.81
CA THR A 30 6.58 7.19 10.12
C THR A 30 7.72 6.54 10.88
N ALA A 31 7.40 5.88 12.00
CA ALA A 31 8.36 5.12 12.79
C ALA A 31 7.83 3.70 13.02
N LEU A 32 8.75 2.75 13.20
CA LEU A 32 8.37 1.41 13.65
C LEU A 32 7.89 1.46 15.11
N PRO A 33 6.91 0.62 15.48
CA PRO A 33 6.53 0.48 16.88
C PRO A 33 7.71 -0.07 17.70
N LYS A 34 7.81 0.36 18.98
CA LYS A 34 8.88 -0.10 19.88
C LYS A 34 8.78 -1.60 20.18
N ASN A 35 7.56 -2.12 20.29
CA ASN A 35 7.28 -3.52 20.58
C ASN A 35 6.61 -4.15 19.38
N ILE A 36 7.13 -5.30 18.94
CA ILE A 36 6.55 -6.08 17.86
C ILE A 36 5.41 -6.93 18.43
N VAL A 37 4.21 -6.77 17.89
CA VAL A 37 3.08 -7.62 18.23
C VAL A 37 3.12 -8.87 17.34
N PRO A 38 3.13 -10.09 17.90
CA PRO A 38 3.09 -11.32 17.09
C PRO A 38 1.83 -11.38 16.23
N LEU A 39 1.98 -11.88 15.00
CA LEU A 39 0.83 -12.18 14.14
C LEU A 39 0.17 -13.47 14.63
N THR A 40 -0.99 -13.35 15.27
CA THR A 40 -1.74 -14.49 15.81
C THR A 40 -2.71 -15.09 14.79
N SER A 41 -3.08 -14.33 13.76
CA SER A 41 -3.97 -14.76 12.67
C SER A 41 -3.21 -14.91 11.35
N LYS A 42 -3.75 -15.78 10.48
CA LYS A 42 -3.30 -15.93 9.10
C LYS A 42 -4.49 -15.62 8.18
N PRO A 43 -4.70 -14.35 7.80
CA PRO A 43 -5.79 -14.00 6.91
C PRO A 43 -5.55 -14.56 5.50
N ASP A 44 -6.62 -14.82 4.76
CA ASP A 44 -6.54 -15.18 3.34
C ASP A 44 -6.07 -14.01 2.47
N ILE A 45 -6.47 -12.79 2.85
CA ILE A 45 -6.15 -11.55 2.15
C ILE A 45 -5.52 -10.54 3.12
N ILE A 46 -4.41 -9.92 2.72
CA ILE A 46 -3.80 -8.80 3.41
C ILE A 46 -3.82 -7.56 2.52
N THR A 47 -4.21 -6.42 3.10
CA THR A 47 -4.31 -5.14 2.39
C THR A 47 -3.21 -4.19 2.83
N PHE A 48 -2.66 -3.43 1.86
CA PHE A 48 -1.72 -2.34 2.11
C PHE A 48 -2.25 -1.03 1.56
N THR A 49 -2.39 -0.04 2.44
CA THR A 49 -2.95 1.28 2.14
C THR A 49 -1.87 2.35 1.91
N SER A 50 -0.59 1.99 2.01
CA SER A 50 0.51 2.89 1.70
C SER A 50 1.81 2.12 1.48
N SER A 51 2.77 2.74 0.79
CA SER A 51 4.13 2.22 0.68
C SER A 51 4.81 2.00 2.04
N SER A 52 4.55 2.87 3.02
CA SER A 52 5.17 2.77 4.35
C SER A 52 4.66 1.56 5.13
N THR A 53 3.38 1.18 4.99
CA THR A 53 2.85 -0.02 5.64
C THR A 53 3.47 -1.30 5.07
N VAL A 54 3.72 -1.36 3.76
CA VAL A 54 4.42 -2.49 3.13
C VAL A 54 5.85 -2.62 3.67
N LYS A 55 6.62 -1.53 3.61
CA LYS A 55 8.01 -1.52 4.08
C LYS A 55 8.10 -1.90 5.55
N ASN A 56 7.26 -1.30 6.40
CA ASN A 56 7.25 -1.57 7.83
C ASN A 56 6.86 -3.02 8.14
N PHE A 57 5.85 -3.56 7.46
CA PHE A 57 5.44 -4.95 7.65
C PHE A 57 6.58 -5.92 7.29
N VAL A 58 7.24 -5.72 6.15
CA VAL A 58 8.37 -6.56 5.73
C VAL A 58 9.55 -6.44 6.68
N THR A 59 9.85 -5.25 7.19
CA THR A 59 10.90 -5.04 8.20
C THR A 59 10.59 -5.75 9.52
N LEU A 60 9.34 -5.68 9.99
CA LEU A 60 8.95 -6.24 11.29
C LEU A 60 8.78 -7.77 11.25
N TYR A 61 8.17 -8.30 10.19
CA TYR A 61 7.71 -9.68 10.14
C TYR A 61 8.41 -10.53 9.07
N GLY A 62 9.20 -9.90 8.19
CA GLY A 62 9.84 -10.57 7.07
C GLY A 62 8.87 -10.92 5.95
N LYS A 63 9.35 -10.83 4.70
CA LYS A 63 8.54 -11.10 3.50
C LYS A 63 7.97 -12.53 3.44
N LYS A 64 8.63 -13.52 4.05
CA LYS A 64 8.19 -14.93 4.05
C LYS A 64 6.83 -15.12 4.74
N THR A 65 6.47 -14.21 5.64
CA THR A 65 5.20 -14.22 6.37
C THR A 65 4.00 -14.02 5.45
N LEU A 66 4.19 -13.36 4.30
CA LEU A 66 3.14 -13.12 3.31
C LEU A 66 2.89 -14.31 2.37
N GLY A 67 3.67 -15.39 2.46
CA GLY A 67 3.84 -16.35 1.36
C GLY A 67 2.58 -17.03 0.80
N LYS A 68 1.54 -17.23 1.61
CA LYS A 68 0.26 -17.82 1.13
C LYS A 68 -0.89 -16.82 1.06
N MET A 69 -0.66 -15.57 1.47
CA MET A 69 -1.70 -14.56 1.54
C MET A 69 -1.87 -13.89 0.18
N VAL A 70 -3.11 -13.62 -0.20
CA VAL A 70 -3.43 -12.74 -1.31
C VAL A 70 -3.10 -11.32 -0.88
N ILE A 71 -2.27 -10.63 -1.68
CA ILE A 71 -1.82 -9.26 -1.38
C ILE A 71 -2.64 -8.27 -2.20
N ALA A 72 -3.33 -7.37 -1.49
CA ALA A 72 -4.11 -6.29 -2.07
C ALA A 72 -3.47 -4.92 -1.80
N SER A 73 -3.44 -4.05 -2.81
CA SER A 73 -2.93 -2.68 -2.71
C SER A 73 -4.03 -1.66 -2.96
N ILE A 74 -3.97 -0.53 -2.26
CA ILE A 74 -4.86 0.62 -2.47
C ILE A 74 -4.62 1.35 -3.80
N GLY A 75 -3.59 0.98 -4.57
CA GLY A 75 -3.26 1.68 -5.82
C GLY A 75 -1.78 1.60 -6.24
N PRO A 76 -1.43 2.26 -7.35
CA PRO A 76 -0.23 1.95 -8.14
C PRO A 76 1.08 2.29 -7.42
N VAL A 77 1.09 3.30 -6.54
CA VAL A 77 2.29 3.65 -5.77
C VAL A 77 2.62 2.55 -4.75
N THR A 78 1.60 2.03 -4.08
CA THR A 78 1.75 0.92 -3.13
C THR A 78 2.12 -0.36 -3.87
N THR A 79 1.50 -0.65 -5.01
CA THR A 79 1.88 -1.79 -5.87
C THR A 79 3.34 -1.77 -6.28
N LYS A 80 3.83 -0.62 -6.78
CA LYS A 80 5.26 -0.46 -7.13
C LYS A 80 6.17 -0.78 -5.95
N THR A 81 5.75 -0.40 -4.73
CA THR A 81 6.52 -0.69 -3.52
C THR A 81 6.55 -2.18 -3.21
N ILE A 82 5.40 -2.87 -3.28
CA ILE A 82 5.28 -4.32 -3.08
C ILE A 82 6.18 -5.06 -4.08
N ASN A 83 6.07 -4.73 -5.37
CA ASN A 83 6.87 -5.34 -6.43
C ASN A 83 8.37 -5.10 -6.22
N SER A 84 8.78 -3.90 -5.81
CA SER A 84 10.20 -3.57 -5.54
C SER A 84 10.82 -4.39 -4.42
N LEU A 85 10.01 -4.95 -3.51
CA LEU A 85 10.45 -5.83 -2.42
C LEU A 85 10.42 -7.31 -2.82
N GLY A 86 10.16 -7.62 -4.10
CA GLY A 86 10.10 -8.97 -4.65
C GLY A 86 8.85 -9.75 -4.21
N LEU A 87 7.75 -9.04 -3.94
CA LEU A 87 6.43 -9.60 -3.64
C LEU A 87 5.49 -9.40 -4.83
N THR A 88 4.51 -10.28 -4.99
CA THR A 88 3.50 -10.19 -6.05
C THR A 88 2.21 -9.59 -5.52
N VAL A 89 1.73 -8.52 -6.15
CA VAL A 89 0.38 -8.00 -5.92
C VAL A 89 -0.64 -8.85 -6.67
N HIS A 90 -1.71 -9.22 -5.99
CA HIS A 90 -2.81 -10.02 -6.55
C HIS A 90 -4.01 -9.15 -6.89
N ILE A 91 -4.22 -8.08 -6.11
CA ILE A 91 -5.34 -7.14 -6.25
C ILE A 91 -4.77 -5.72 -6.19
N GLU A 92 -5.01 -4.90 -7.21
CA GLU A 92 -4.77 -3.46 -7.17
C GLU A 92 -6.10 -2.73 -7.33
N ALA A 93 -6.40 -1.81 -6.41
CA ALA A 93 -7.59 -0.98 -6.52
C ALA A 93 -7.47 0.01 -7.68
N GLU A 94 -8.46 0.04 -8.57
CA GLU A 94 -8.54 1.05 -9.65
C GLU A 94 -8.83 2.44 -9.09
N ARG A 95 -9.70 2.51 -8.08
CA ARG A 95 -9.98 3.71 -7.30
C ARG A 95 -9.13 3.71 -6.03
N TYR A 96 -8.32 4.76 -5.86
CA TYR A 96 -7.31 4.82 -4.79
C TYR A 96 -7.88 5.32 -3.46
N ASP A 97 -9.05 4.80 -3.09
CA ASP A 97 -9.78 5.08 -1.87
C ASP A 97 -10.25 3.77 -1.20
N ILE A 98 -10.74 3.85 0.04
CA ILE A 98 -11.19 2.65 0.77
C ILE A 98 -12.31 1.91 0.04
N PRO A 99 -13.37 2.57 -0.49
CA PRO A 99 -14.38 1.90 -1.29
C PRO A 99 -13.81 1.15 -2.50
N GLY A 100 -12.87 1.75 -3.24
CA GLY A 100 -12.22 1.12 -4.39
C GLY A 100 -11.42 -0.12 -4.04
N LEU A 101 -10.72 -0.11 -2.89
CA LEU A 101 -10.04 -1.30 -2.39
C LEU A 101 -11.03 -2.41 -2.02
N VAL A 102 -12.14 -2.07 -1.38
CA VAL A 102 -13.20 -3.05 -1.05
C VAL A 102 -13.80 -3.63 -2.32
N GLU A 103 -14.12 -2.81 -3.31
CA GLU A 103 -14.64 -3.25 -4.61
C GLU A 103 -13.69 -4.21 -5.32
N ALA A 104 -12.40 -3.88 -5.38
CA ALA A 104 -11.39 -4.74 -6.00
C ALA A 104 -11.25 -6.10 -5.28
N ILE A 105 -11.36 -6.11 -3.95
CA ILE A 105 -11.35 -7.37 -3.17
C ILE A 105 -12.61 -8.18 -3.46
N LEU A 106 -13.78 -7.54 -3.48
CA LEU A 106 -15.04 -8.21 -3.77
C LEU A 106 -15.04 -8.83 -5.17
N GLU A 107 -14.51 -8.13 -6.17
CA GLU A 107 -14.36 -8.66 -7.53
C GLU A 107 -13.45 -9.89 -7.57
N TYR A 108 -12.32 -9.84 -6.87
CA TYR A 108 -11.37 -10.95 -6.83
C TYR A 108 -11.94 -12.23 -6.20
N VAL A 109 -12.82 -12.11 -5.21
CA VAL A 109 -13.40 -13.27 -4.51
C VAL A 109 -14.70 -13.78 -5.13
N LYS A 110 -15.23 -13.12 -6.17
CA LYS A 110 -16.45 -13.58 -6.84
C LYS A 110 -16.26 -15.01 -7.39
N PRO A 111 -17.18 -15.94 -7.08
CA PRO A 111 -17.16 -17.26 -7.71
C PRO A 111 -17.35 -17.12 -9.22
N VAL A 112 -16.61 -17.91 -10.02
CA VAL A 112 -16.86 -18.02 -11.46
C VAL A 112 -18.29 -18.53 -11.68
N PRO A 113 -19.14 -17.84 -12.46
CA PRO A 113 -20.48 -18.33 -12.75
C PRO A 113 -20.41 -19.70 -13.42
N VAL A 114 -21.02 -20.72 -12.82
CA VAL A 114 -21.13 -22.05 -13.45
C VAL A 114 -22.18 -21.95 -14.55
N THR A 115 -21.76 -21.87 -15.81
CA THR A 115 -22.65 -22.01 -16.96
C THR A 115 -23.12 -23.46 -17.05
N HIS A 116 -24.33 -23.75 -16.57
CA HIS A 116 -25.02 -24.99 -16.92
C HIS A 116 -25.51 -24.89 -18.37
N ASN A 117 -24.72 -25.41 -19.32
CA ASN A 117 -25.26 -25.74 -20.63
C ASN A 117 -26.21 -26.94 -20.46
N ARG A 118 -27.50 -26.71 -20.76
CA ARG A 118 -28.50 -27.76 -20.95
C ARG A 118 -28.30 -28.44 -22.29
#